data_AF-A0A382J998-F1
#
_entry.id   AF-A0A382J998-F1
#
_cell.length_a   1.000
_cell.length_b   1.000
_cell.length_c   1.000
_cell.angle_alpha   90.00
_cell.angle_beta   90.00
_cell.angle_gamma   90.00
#
_symmetry.space_group_name_H-M   'P 1'
#
loop_
_entity.id
_entity.type
_entity.pdbx_description
1 polymer ?
#
loop_
_entity_poly.entity_id
_entity_poly.type
_entity_poly.pdbx_seq_one_letter_code
_entity_poly.pdbx_strand_id
1 'polypeptide(L)'
;MKKTVTILLMLWSTQLHAFDLVVNHGRVMDPASGLDAIRHLGIEDGVITRISEQPLAGGRSIDAAGLVVSPGFIDLHAHGQDEVSNHYQAGDGVTTAMELEIGVFPVADWYEGRGGKAPLNFGATVSHPWARAAAQGLGVAAALTTGANARLIEEQHNRMLAL
;
A
#
# COMPACT_ATOMS: atom_id res chain seq x y z
N MET A 1 18.70 65.93 10.64
CA MET A 1 17.84 64.84 11.16
C MET A 1 18.15 63.57 10.36
N LYS A 2 19.00 62.67 10.85
CA LYS A 2 19.33 61.41 10.17
C LYS A 2 18.40 60.32 10.73
N LYS A 3 17.49 59.81 9.90
CA LYS A 3 16.61 58.69 10.26
C LYS A 3 17.39 57.39 10.00
N THR A 4 17.84 56.75 11.07
CA THR A 4 18.46 55.42 10.98
C THR A 4 17.35 54.38 10.88
N VAL A 5 17.26 53.70 9.75
CA VAL A 5 16.34 52.56 9.54
C VAL A 5 17.10 51.31 9.95
N THR A 6 16.68 50.69 11.05
CA THR A 6 17.20 49.39 11.50
C THR A 6 16.40 48.30 10.81
N ILE A 7 17.03 47.57 9.89
CA ILE A 7 16.46 46.38 9.25
C ILE A 7 16.73 45.19 10.18
N LEU A 8 15.66 44.59 10.70
CA LEU A 8 15.70 43.35 11.49
C LEU A 8 15.68 42.15 10.52
N LEU A 9 16.83 41.52 10.32
CA LEU A 9 16.94 40.26 9.58
C LEU A 9 16.47 39.10 10.46
N MET A 10 15.27 38.57 10.19
CA MET A 10 14.84 37.26 10.72
C MET A 10 15.57 36.17 9.96
N LEU A 11 16.55 35.53 10.61
CA LEU A 11 17.20 34.32 10.11
C LEU A 11 16.24 33.14 10.31
N TRP A 12 15.74 32.58 9.21
CA TRP A 12 15.01 31.33 9.24
C TRP A 12 16.04 30.20 9.24
N SER A 13 16.23 29.55 10.39
CA SER A 13 17.04 28.33 10.47
C SER A 13 16.23 27.17 9.91
N THR A 14 16.60 26.69 8.73
CA THR A 14 16.17 25.37 8.25
C THR A 14 16.86 24.31 9.11
N GLN A 15 16.10 23.67 9.99
CA GLN A 15 16.63 22.59 10.80
C GLN A 15 16.75 21.35 9.91
N LEU A 16 17.97 21.06 9.46
CA LEU A 16 18.29 19.79 8.82
C LEU A 16 18.15 18.69 9.89
N HIS A 17 17.08 17.91 9.81
CA HIS A 17 16.93 16.72 10.63
C HIS A 17 17.58 15.54 9.91
N ALA A 18 18.26 14.67 10.64
CA ALA A 18 18.87 13.46 10.09
C ALA A 18 17.84 12.39 9.67
N PHE A 19 16.56 12.57 10.04
CA PHE A 19 15.44 11.68 9.71
C PHE A 19 14.23 12.52 9.33
N ASP A 20 13.45 12.06 8.36
CA ASP A 20 12.18 12.68 7.96
C ASP A 20 11.09 12.40 9.00
N LEU A 21 11.07 11.17 9.53
CA LEU A 21 10.13 10.71 10.54
C LEU A 21 10.88 9.90 11.60
N VAL A 22 10.52 10.12 12.86
CA VAL A 22 10.90 9.25 13.97
C VAL A 22 9.67 8.66 14.66
N VAL A 23 9.77 7.40 15.08
CA VAL A 23 8.77 6.74 15.93
C VAL A 23 9.47 6.37 17.23
N ASN A 24 9.11 7.05 18.33
CA ASN A 24 9.82 6.95 19.61
C ASN A 24 9.01 6.16 20.65
N HIS A 25 9.70 5.53 21.61
CA HIS A 25 9.13 4.88 22.81
C HIS A 25 8.19 3.68 22.55
N GLY A 26 8.12 3.19 21.32
CA GLY A 26 7.32 2.02 20.98
C GLY A 26 7.97 0.71 21.41
N ARG A 27 7.15 -0.29 21.78
CA ARG A 27 7.61 -1.68 21.83
C ARG A 27 7.75 -2.19 20.41
N VAL A 28 8.96 -2.12 19.87
CA VAL A 28 9.26 -2.57 18.51
C VAL A 28 9.36 -4.09 18.50
N MET A 29 8.56 -4.72 17.65
CA MET A 29 8.56 -6.17 17.43
C MET A 29 8.97 -6.47 16.00
N ASP A 30 10.10 -7.14 15.81
CA ASP A 30 10.56 -7.65 14.51
C ASP A 30 10.82 -9.17 14.61
N PRO A 31 9.88 -10.01 14.11
CA PRO A 31 10.03 -11.47 14.16
C PRO A 31 11.24 -12.01 13.42
N ALA A 32 11.74 -11.32 12.38
CA ALA A 32 12.85 -11.81 11.57
C ALA A 32 14.18 -11.75 12.34
N SER A 33 14.38 -10.68 13.12
CA SER A 33 15.55 -10.55 14.01
C SER A 33 15.31 -11.08 15.43
N GLY A 34 14.04 -11.34 15.79
CA GLY A 34 13.64 -11.69 17.16
C GLY A 34 13.63 -10.50 18.12
N LEU A 35 13.70 -9.26 17.62
CA LEU A 35 13.65 -8.06 18.43
C LEU A 35 12.24 -7.90 19.04
N ASP A 36 12.21 -7.71 20.36
CA ASP A 36 11.02 -7.36 21.13
C ASP A 36 11.44 -6.49 22.32
N ALA A 37 11.50 -5.18 22.10
CA ALA A 37 11.96 -4.23 23.12
C ALA A 37 11.50 -2.80 22.84
N ILE A 38 11.58 -1.93 23.86
CA ILE A 38 11.36 -0.50 23.67
C ILE A 38 12.49 0.08 22.81
N ARG A 39 12.14 0.68 21.67
CA ARG A 39 13.10 1.22 20.69
C ARG A 39 12.54 2.47 20.03
N HIS A 40 13.41 3.08 19.24
CA HIS A 40 13.17 4.32 18.49
C HIS A 40 13.58 4.11 17.04
N LEU A 41 12.65 4.33 16.11
CA LEU A 41 12.88 4.16 14.68
C LEU A 41 13.14 5.51 14.03
N GLY A 42 14.19 5.59 13.20
CA GLY A 42 14.47 6.70 12.31
C GLY A 42 14.20 6.29 10.86
N ILE A 43 13.41 7.09 10.16
CA ILE A 43 12.99 6.86 8.78
C ILE A 43 13.48 8.03 7.91
N GLU A 44 14.12 7.69 6.79
CA GLU A 44 14.66 8.61 5.78
C GLU A 44 14.24 8.09 4.40
N ASP A 45 13.66 8.96 3.57
CA ASP A 45 13.18 8.64 2.22
C ASP A 45 12.31 7.37 2.15
N GLY A 46 11.46 7.18 3.17
CA GLY A 46 10.55 6.03 3.27
C GLY A 46 11.21 4.72 3.74
N VAL A 47 12.49 4.74 4.08
CA VAL A 47 13.25 3.58 4.54
C VAL A 47 13.59 3.72 6.03
N ILE A 48 13.46 2.64 6.79
CA ILE A 48 13.96 2.60 8.17
C ILE A 48 15.49 2.51 8.13
N THR A 49 16.17 3.61 8.45
CA THR A 49 17.65 3.69 8.43
C THR A 49 18.26 3.53 9.82
N ARG A 50 17.46 3.59 10.89
CA ARG A 50 17.93 3.42 12.26
C ARG A 50 16.91 2.77 13.18
N ILE A 51 17.39 1.85 14.02
CA ILE A 51 16.72 1.35 15.22
C ILE A 51 17.63 1.68 16.41
N SER A 52 17.15 2.48 17.35
CA SER A 52 17.95 3.05 18.45
C SER A 52 17.38 2.68 19.81
N GLU A 53 18.27 2.57 20.81
CA GLU A 53 17.91 2.44 22.24
C GLU A 53 17.62 3.79 22.90
N GLN A 54 18.01 4.89 22.26
CA GLN A 54 17.77 6.26 22.74
C GLN A 54 16.84 7.02 21.79
N PRO A 55 16.04 7.98 22.29
CA PRO A 55 15.15 8.80 21.47
C PRO A 55 15.87 9.51 20.32
N LEU A 56 15.19 9.56 19.17
CA LEU A 56 15.68 10.22 17.97
C LEU A 56 14.90 11.51 17.71
N ALA A 57 15.55 12.46 17.03
CA ALA A 57 14.93 13.68 16.52
C ALA A 57 14.78 13.59 15.00
N GLY A 58 13.59 13.90 14.48
CA GLY A 58 13.29 13.90 13.05
C GLY A 58 12.37 15.07 12.68
N GLY A 59 12.20 15.32 11.38
CA GLY A 59 11.33 16.39 10.87
C GLY A 59 9.87 16.23 11.34
N ARG A 60 9.42 14.99 11.52
CA ARG A 60 8.18 14.62 12.21
C ARG A 60 8.47 13.60 13.29
N SER A 61 7.67 13.61 14.37
CA SER A 61 7.80 12.65 15.47
C SER A 61 6.44 12.05 15.82
N ILE A 62 6.43 10.72 15.96
CA ILE A 62 5.33 9.95 16.55
C ILE A 62 5.81 9.42 17.90
N ASP A 63 5.03 9.67 18.96
CA ASP A 63 5.26 9.06 20.26
C ASP A 63 4.38 7.82 20.40
N ALA A 64 5.02 6.66 20.44
CA ALA A 64 4.37 5.35 20.50
C ALA A 64 4.45 4.71 21.90
N ALA A 65 4.63 5.52 22.95
CA ALA A 65 4.65 5.05 24.32
C ALA A 65 3.40 4.22 24.67
N GLY A 66 3.62 3.01 25.21
CA GLY A 66 2.54 2.07 25.54
C GLY A 66 1.90 1.36 24.34
N LEU A 67 2.40 1.60 23.12
CA LEU A 67 1.95 0.96 21.89
C LEU A 67 2.99 -0.03 21.36
N VAL A 68 2.52 -0.93 20.49
CA VAL A 68 3.37 -1.83 19.71
C VAL A 68 3.68 -1.18 18.37
N VAL A 69 4.92 -1.32 17.93
CA VAL A 69 5.37 -0.95 16.59
C VAL A 69 5.83 -2.23 15.89
N SER A 70 5.09 -2.66 14.87
CA SER A 70 5.39 -3.85 14.09
C SER A 70 5.67 -3.49 12.63
N PRO A 71 6.23 -4.42 11.83
CA PRO A 71 6.05 -4.38 10.38
C PRO A 71 4.57 -4.26 10.04
N GLY A 72 4.28 -3.53 8.96
CA GLY A 72 2.93 -3.48 8.42
C GLY A 72 2.50 -4.85 7.91
N PHE A 73 1.20 -5.16 8.02
CA PHE A 73 0.71 -6.48 7.66
C PHE A 73 0.64 -6.67 6.14
N ILE A 74 0.81 -7.92 5.73
CA ILE A 74 0.70 -8.36 4.34
C ILE A 74 -0.55 -9.24 4.25
N ASP A 75 -1.58 -8.73 3.59
CA ASP A 75 -2.79 -9.48 3.27
C ASP A 75 -2.56 -10.26 1.97
N LEU A 76 -2.62 -11.59 2.06
CA LEU A 76 -2.39 -12.48 0.93
C LEU A 76 -3.65 -12.75 0.10
N HIS A 77 -4.82 -12.28 0.55
CA HIS A 77 -6.12 -12.65 0.00
C HIS A 77 -7.05 -11.43 -0.08
N ALA A 78 -6.62 -10.42 -0.83
CA ALA A 78 -7.29 -9.13 -0.93
C ALA A 78 -8.09 -8.96 -2.24
N HIS A 79 -9.41 -9.15 -2.16
CA HIS A 79 -10.35 -8.88 -3.27
C HIS A 79 -10.67 -7.39 -3.45
N GLY A 80 -10.69 -6.64 -2.35
CA GLY A 80 -10.88 -5.19 -2.39
C GLY A 80 -9.60 -4.52 -2.84
N GLN A 81 -9.58 -4.01 -4.08
CA GLN A 81 -8.36 -3.47 -4.70
C GLN A 81 -8.52 -2.03 -5.21
N ASP A 82 -9.62 -1.39 -4.86
CA ASP A 82 -9.88 0.03 -5.08
C ASP A 82 -9.41 0.89 -3.88
N GLU A 83 -9.45 2.21 -4.05
CA GLU A 83 -9.00 3.16 -3.03
C GLU A 83 -9.77 3.05 -1.72
N VAL A 84 -11.09 2.88 -1.77
CA VAL A 84 -11.94 2.79 -0.58
C VAL A 84 -11.61 1.53 0.21
N SER A 85 -11.52 0.39 -0.48
CA SER A 85 -11.11 -0.89 0.10
C SER A 85 -9.73 -0.79 0.77
N ASN A 86 -8.75 -0.18 0.09
CA ASN A 86 -7.39 0.02 0.60
C ASN A 86 -7.36 0.87 1.89
N HIS A 87 -8.25 1.86 2.03
CA HIS A 87 -8.34 2.66 3.25
C HIS A 87 -8.84 1.85 4.46
N TYR A 88 -9.80 0.94 4.25
CA TYR A 88 -10.23 0.03 5.31
C TYR A 88 -9.12 -0.93 5.72
N GLN A 89 -8.43 -1.52 4.73
CA GLN A 89 -7.28 -2.40 4.97
C GLN A 89 -6.16 -1.67 5.72
N ALA A 90 -5.86 -0.42 5.37
CA ALA A 90 -4.91 0.41 6.09
C ALA A 90 -5.31 0.62 7.57
N GLY A 91 -6.61 0.77 7.83
CA GLY A 91 -7.18 0.86 9.18
C GLY A 91 -6.94 -0.39 10.03
N ASP A 92 -6.87 -1.56 9.39
CA ASP A 92 -6.55 -2.84 10.02
C ASP A 92 -5.03 -3.11 10.13
N GLY A 93 -4.20 -2.14 9.71
CA GLY A 93 -2.74 -2.24 9.75
C GLY A 93 -2.10 -2.92 8.54
N VAL A 94 -2.88 -3.20 7.49
CA VAL A 94 -2.36 -3.73 6.22
C VAL A 94 -1.60 -2.63 5.47
N THR A 95 -0.39 -2.98 5.03
CA THR A 95 0.45 -2.09 4.20
C THR A 95 0.75 -2.68 2.83
N THR A 96 0.47 -3.98 2.64
CA THR A 96 0.61 -4.68 1.36
C THR A 96 -0.61 -5.58 1.15
N ALA A 97 -1.35 -5.34 0.07
CA ALA A 97 -2.52 -6.13 -0.30
C ALA A 97 -2.23 -6.95 -1.57
N MET A 98 -2.42 -8.26 -1.48
CA MET A 98 -2.10 -9.20 -2.56
C MET A 98 -3.37 -9.93 -3.02
N GLU A 99 -3.64 -9.92 -4.32
CA GLU A 99 -4.67 -10.78 -4.92
C GLU A 99 -4.03 -12.07 -5.43
N LEU A 100 -4.00 -13.07 -4.56
CA LEU A 100 -3.38 -14.37 -4.84
C LEU A 100 -4.38 -15.52 -4.98
N GLU A 101 -5.69 -15.27 -4.84
CA GLU A 101 -6.70 -16.31 -4.95
C GLU A 101 -7.09 -16.55 -6.40
N ILE A 102 -7.84 -15.61 -6.99
CA ILE A 102 -8.31 -15.72 -8.36
C ILE A 102 -7.28 -15.14 -9.33
N GLY A 103 -6.48 -14.19 -8.86
CA GLY A 103 -5.49 -13.47 -9.66
C GLY A 103 -6.13 -12.46 -10.60
N VAL A 104 -5.29 -11.76 -11.35
CA VAL A 104 -5.71 -10.64 -12.22
C VAL A 104 -5.43 -10.95 -13.68
N PHE A 105 -6.23 -10.38 -14.57
CA PHE A 105 -6.04 -10.48 -16.02
C PHE A 105 -6.81 -9.36 -16.75
N PRO A 106 -6.20 -8.65 -17.71
CA PRO A 106 -4.77 -8.67 -18.08
C PRO A 106 -3.86 -8.05 -17.00
N VAL A 107 -2.70 -8.66 -16.75
CA VAL A 107 -1.79 -8.24 -15.67
C VAL A 107 -1.21 -6.83 -15.91
N ALA A 108 -0.84 -6.51 -17.16
CA ALA A 108 -0.28 -5.20 -17.50
C ALA A 108 -1.26 -4.07 -17.19
N ASP A 109 -2.49 -4.14 -17.73
CA ASP A 109 -3.56 -3.18 -17.49
C ASP A 109 -3.87 -3.03 -15.99
N TRP A 110 -3.81 -4.13 -15.24
CA TRP A 110 -4.04 -4.11 -13.80
C TRP A 110 -2.97 -3.29 -13.05
N TYR A 111 -1.69 -3.45 -13.40
CA TYR A 111 -0.58 -2.66 -12.85
C TYR A 111 -0.64 -1.20 -13.31
N GLU A 112 -0.91 -0.94 -14.59
CA GLU A 112 -1.05 0.43 -15.12
C GLU A 112 -2.19 1.20 -14.44
N GLY A 113 -3.29 0.51 -14.12
CA GLY A 113 -4.41 1.08 -13.38
C GLY A 113 -4.03 1.57 -11.97
N ARG A 114 -2.97 1.03 -11.37
CA ARG A 114 -2.57 1.24 -9.97
C ARG A 114 -1.27 2.00 -9.77
N GLY A 115 -0.40 2.04 -10.79
CA GLY A 115 0.89 2.72 -10.74
C GLY A 115 0.76 4.16 -10.24
N GLY A 116 1.38 4.45 -9.09
CA GLY A 116 1.37 5.78 -8.45
C GLY A 116 0.04 6.23 -7.85
N LYS A 117 -0.98 5.36 -7.80
CA LYS A 117 -2.34 5.70 -7.32
C LYS A 117 -2.77 4.88 -6.10
N ALA A 118 -2.27 3.64 -5.97
CA ALA A 118 -2.68 2.77 -4.88
C ALA A 118 -2.17 3.30 -3.52
N PRO A 119 -3.04 3.41 -2.49
CA PRO A 119 -2.64 3.82 -1.15
C PRO A 119 -1.70 2.82 -0.44
N LEU A 120 -1.81 1.54 -0.79
CA LEU A 120 -1.02 0.44 -0.22
C LEU A 120 -0.05 -0.12 -1.25
N ASN A 121 0.95 -0.87 -0.79
CA ASN A 121 1.72 -1.74 -1.69
C ASN A 121 0.78 -2.82 -2.24
N PHE A 122 1.01 -3.25 -3.48
CA PHE A 122 0.09 -4.17 -4.15
C PHE A 122 0.84 -5.18 -5.02
N GLY A 123 0.24 -6.35 -5.15
CA GLY A 123 0.69 -7.40 -6.06
C GLY A 123 -0.43 -8.38 -6.35
N ALA A 124 -0.25 -9.21 -7.37
CA ALA A 124 -1.25 -10.21 -7.74
C ALA A 124 -0.60 -11.39 -8.47
N THR A 125 -1.25 -12.55 -8.39
CA THR A 125 -1.00 -13.65 -9.34
C THR A 125 -1.71 -13.39 -10.66
N VAL A 126 -1.28 -14.08 -11.73
CA VAL A 126 -2.05 -14.11 -12.97
C VAL A 126 -3.28 -14.99 -12.78
N SER A 127 -4.43 -14.53 -13.26
CA SER A 127 -5.63 -15.35 -13.19
C SER A 127 -5.60 -16.49 -14.20
N HIS A 128 -5.50 -17.72 -13.69
CA HIS A 128 -5.61 -18.92 -14.51
C HIS A 128 -6.94 -19.01 -15.30
N PRO A 129 -8.14 -18.86 -14.68
CA PRO A 129 -9.39 -18.97 -15.44
C PRO A 129 -9.49 -17.92 -16.54
N TRP A 130 -9.06 -16.68 -16.29
CA TRP A 130 -9.14 -15.61 -17.29
C TRP A 130 -8.10 -15.76 -18.41
N ALA A 131 -6.87 -16.16 -18.07
CA ALA A 131 -5.86 -16.47 -19.08
C ALA A 131 -6.32 -17.62 -20.00
N ARG A 132 -6.95 -18.66 -19.43
CA ARG A 132 -7.49 -19.78 -20.19
C ARG A 132 -8.66 -19.35 -21.09
N ALA A 133 -9.58 -18.54 -20.58
CA ALA A 133 -10.70 -18.02 -21.36
C ALA A 133 -10.22 -17.21 -22.57
N ALA A 134 -9.25 -16.31 -22.34
CA ALA A 134 -8.63 -15.51 -23.39
C ALA A 134 -7.95 -16.38 -24.46
N ALA A 135 -7.19 -17.41 -24.04
CA ALA A 135 -6.54 -18.36 -24.96
C ALA A 135 -7.55 -19.16 -25.81
N GLN A 136 -8.78 -19.34 -25.32
CA GLN A 136 -9.87 -20.01 -26.03
C GLN A 136 -10.70 -19.07 -26.92
N GLY A 137 -10.33 -17.78 -27.01
CA GLY A 137 -11.06 -16.78 -27.78
C GLY A 137 -12.36 -16.31 -27.12
N LEU A 138 -12.55 -16.61 -25.82
CA LEU A 138 -13.65 -16.04 -25.04
C LEU A 138 -13.24 -14.61 -24.64
N GLY A 139 -13.99 -13.61 -25.13
CA GLY A 139 -13.68 -12.21 -24.89
C GLY A 139 -13.62 -11.89 -23.39
N VAL A 140 -12.52 -11.28 -22.94
CA VAL A 140 -12.27 -10.89 -21.53
C VAL A 140 -13.32 -9.89 -21.03
N ALA A 141 -13.96 -9.13 -21.92
CA ALA A 141 -15.04 -8.20 -21.60
C ALA A 141 -16.36 -8.90 -21.19
N ALA A 142 -16.60 -10.14 -21.65
CA ALA A 142 -17.80 -10.91 -21.31
C ALA A 142 -17.81 -11.36 -19.84
N ALA A 143 -16.66 -11.31 -19.18
CA ALA A 143 -16.43 -11.89 -17.87
C ALA A 143 -16.56 -10.90 -16.70
N LEU A 144 -16.46 -9.60 -16.97
CA LEU A 144 -16.20 -8.59 -15.92
C LEU A 144 -17.34 -7.58 -15.69
N THR A 145 -18.42 -7.59 -16.47
CA THR A 145 -19.56 -6.70 -16.21
C THR A 145 -20.65 -7.42 -15.40
N THR A 146 -20.67 -7.13 -14.10
CA THR A 146 -21.85 -7.06 -13.24
C THR A 146 -23.18 -7.28 -13.99
N GLY A 147 -23.85 -8.40 -13.72
CA GLY A 147 -25.25 -8.65 -14.12
C GLY A 147 -25.50 -9.13 -15.56
N ALA A 148 -24.51 -9.14 -16.46
CA ALA A 148 -24.69 -9.55 -17.86
C ALA A 148 -24.54 -11.07 -18.11
N ASN A 149 -24.24 -11.85 -17.07
CA ASN A 149 -23.87 -13.26 -17.19
C ASN A 149 -25.01 -14.20 -17.62
N ALA A 150 -26.27 -13.86 -17.33
CA ALA A 150 -27.39 -14.76 -17.67
C ALA A 150 -27.58 -14.91 -19.19
N ARG A 151 -27.50 -13.81 -19.95
CA ARG A 151 -27.75 -13.83 -21.40
C ARG A 151 -26.63 -14.49 -22.20
N LEU A 152 -25.37 -14.27 -21.81
CA LEU A 152 -24.22 -14.84 -22.51
C LEU A 152 -24.09 -16.35 -22.26
N ILE A 153 -24.41 -16.81 -21.04
CA ILE A 153 -24.49 -18.25 -20.73
C ILE A 153 -25.64 -18.90 -21.51
N GLU A 154 -26.80 -18.24 -21.60
CA GLU A 154 -27.95 -18.72 -22.37
C GLU A 154 -27.67 -18.78 -23.89
N GLU A 155 -27.00 -17.76 -24.45
CA GLU A 155 -26.61 -17.75 -25.87
C GLU A 155 -25.57 -18.83 -26.20
N GLN A 156 -24.61 -19.06 -25.30
CA GLN A 156 -23.61 -20.12 -25.48
C GLN A 156 -24.21 -21.51 -25.29
N HIS A 157 -25.11 -21.69 -24.32
CA HIS A 157 -25.89 -22.91 -24.14
C HIS A 157 -26.73 -23.24 -25.37
N ASN A 158 -27.44 -22.26 -25.92
CA ASN A 158 -28.29 -22.43 -27.10
C ASN A 158 -27.49 -22.72 -28.38
N ARG A 159 -26.28 -22.16 -28.53
CA ARG A 159 -25.39 -22.50 -29.65
C ARG A 159 -24.85 -23.93 -29.57
N MET A 160 -24.67 -24.44 -28.36
CA MET A 160 -24.15 -25.80 -28.14
C MET A 160 -25.23 -26.87 -28.35
N LEU A 161 -26.51 -26.53 -28.20
CA LEU A 161 -27.67 -27.38 -28.51
C LEU A 161 -28.09 -27.37 -29.99
N ALA A 162 -27.49 -26.49 -30.80
CA ALA A 162 -27.80 -26.34 -32.23
C ALA A 162 -26.81 -27.08 -33.17
N LEU A 163 -25.93 -27.91 -32.60
CA LEU A 163 -25.06 -28.87 -33.27
C LEU A 163 -25.57 -30.30 -33.00
#